data_AF-A3X270-F1
#
_entry.id   AF-A3X270-F1
#
_cell.length_a   1.000
_cell.length_b   1.000
_cell.length_c   1.000
_cell.angle_alpha   90.00
_cell.angle_beta   90.00
_cell.angle_gamma   90.00
#
_symmetry.space_group_name_H-M   'P 1'
#
loop_
_entity.id
_entity.type
_entity.pdbx_description
1 polymer ?
#
loop_
_entity_poly.entity_id
_entity_poly.type
_entity_poly.pdbx_seq_one_letter_code
_entity_poly.pdbx_strand_id
1 'polypeptide(L)'
;MIDQLRSRVVLEAEILVLRQQINVLRRTRSRRPIFILIDRLILGGVCRLFPKIYDALAIVRPETVIRWHRAGFRSYWRWKSRRRCGRPTVPLEIRRLIREMSLANPLWGAPGIHGELLKVGIEIGQTSVAKYMARRRAPPSQGWRIFLRNHADGIAAMYLFVVPTISFRLLYGLLIMSHGRRQILWFG
;
A
#
# COMPACT_ATOMS: atom_id res chain seq x y z
N MET A 1 -26.07 30.09 -24.25
CA MET A 1 -26.14 29.04 -25.29
C MET A 1 -25.39 27.75 -24.94
N ILE A 2 -24.33 27.78 -24.11
CA ILE A 2 -23.52 26.60 -23.74
C ILE A 2 -24.21 25.68 -22.70
N ASP A 3 -25.03 26.24 -21.81
CA ASP A 3 -25.70 25.47 -20.74
C ASP A 3 -26.86 24.58 -21.23
N GLN A 4 -27.59 25.00 -22.27
CA GLN A 4 -28.67 24.20 -22.86
C GLN A 4 -28.13 22.98 -23.62
N LEU A 5 -26.97 23.12 -24.27
CA LEU A 5 -26.30 21.99 -24.93
C LEU A 5 -25.80 20.96 -23.90
N ARG A 6 -25.26 21.42 -22.76
CA ARG A 6 -24.86 20.55 -21.65
C ARG A 6 -26.05 19.76 -21.10
N SER A 7 -27.22 20.37 -20.97
CA SER A 7 -28.46 19.69 -20.53
C SER A 7 -28.91 18.61 -21.52
N ARG A 8 -28.88 18.87 -22.83
CA ARG A 8 -29.24 17.87 -23.85
C ARG A 8 -28.27 16.70 -23.91
N VAL A 9 -26.97 16.96 -23.86
CA VAL A 9 -25.95 15.91 -23.88
C VAL A 9 -26.02 15.03 -22.62
N VAL A 10 -26.34 15.62 -21.46
CA VAL A 10 -26.59 14.87 -20.22
C VAL A 10 -27.82 13.98 -20.34
N LEU A 11 -28.92 14.51 -20.90
CA LEU A 11 -30.16 13.76 -21.10
C LEU A 11 -29.97 12.61 -22.11
N GLU A 12 -29.25 12.85 -23.20
CA GLU A 12 -28.93 11.82 -24.19
C GLU A 12 -28.01 10.75 -23.62
N ALA A 13 -27.01 11.14 -22.82
CA ALA A 13 -26.16 10.18 -22.11
C ALA A 13 -26.96 9.34 -21.11
N GLU A 14 -27.92 9.93 -20.40
CA GLU A 14 -28.83 9.23 -19.50
C GLU A 14 -29.71 8.21 -20.23
N ILE A 15 -30.30 8.60 -21.36
CA ILE A 15 -31.09 7.70 -22.22
C ILE A 15 -30.21 6.54 -22.75
N LEU A 16 -28.96 6.81 -23.12
CA LEU A 16 -28.04 5.81 -23.64
C LEU A 16 -27.62 4.81 -22.57
N VAL A 17 -27.36 5.28 -21.35
CA VAL A 17 -27.05 4.45 -20.18
C VAL A 17 -28.26 3.59 -19.81
N LEU A 18 -29.47 4.14 -19.78
CA LEU A 18 -30.70 3.40 -19.49
C LEU A 18 -31.00 2.34 -20.57
N ARG A 19 -30.81 2.68 -21.85
CA ARG A 19 -30.93 1.71 -22.95
C ARG A 19 -29.90 0.59 -22.83
N GLN A 20 -28.66 0.91 -22.49
CA GLN A 20 -27.62 -0.09 -22.28
C GLN A 20 -27.95 -0.99 -21.08
N GLN A 21 -28.50 -0.44 -20.00
CA GLN A 21 -28.96 -1.21 -18.84
C GLN A 21 -30.10 -2.18 -19.20
N ILE A 22 -31.11 -1.71 -19.93
CA ILE A 22 -32.22 -2.57 -20.40
C ILE A 22 -31.69 -3.68 -21.32
N ASN A 23 -30.71 -3.37 -22.18
CA ASN A 23 -30.13 -4.34 -23.11
C ASN A 23 -29.28 -5.40 -22.37
N VAL A 24 -28.55 -5.00 -21.33
CA VAL A 24 -27.78 -5.92 -20.45
C VAL A 24 -28.72 -6.78 -19.60
N LEU A 25 -29.80 -6.22 -19.07
CA LEU A 25 -30.81 -6.96 -18.30
C LEU A 25 -31.56 -7.97 -19.17
N ARG A 26 -31.95 -7.60 -20.40
CA ARG A 26 -32.54 -8.54 -21.37
C ARG A 26 -31.58 -9.64 -21.79
N ARG A 27 -30.27 -9.37 -21.85
CA ARG A 27 -29.24 -10.38 -22.12
C ARG A 27 -28.97 -11.32 -20.92
N THR A 28 -29.34 -10.93 -19.70
CA THR A 28 -28.98 -11.67 -18.48
C THR A 28 -30.13 -12.56 -18.00
N ARG A 29 -30.49 -13.57 -18.80
CA ARG A 29 -31.30 -14.72 -18.34
C ARG A 29 -30.44 -15.89 -17.82
N SER A 30 -29.11 -15.78 -17.85
CA SER A 30 -28.19 -16.83 -17.36
C SER A 30 -27.14 -16.31 -16.37
N ARG A 31 -27.34 -16.74 -15.12
CA ARG A 31 -26.56 -16.78 -13.86
C ARG A 31 -25.22 -16.04 -13.63
N ARG A 32 -24.43 -15.53 -14.60
CA ARG A 32 -23.14 -14.87 -14.30
C ARG A 32 -22.75 -13.80 -15.34
N PRO A 33 -22.75 -12.50 -14.99
CA PRO A 33 -22.34 -11.46 -15.92
C PRO A 33 -20.80 -11.40 -16.02
N ILE A 34 -20.26 -11.78 -17.18
CA ILE A 34 -18.86 -11.59 -17.53
C ILE A 34 -18.73 -10.20 -18.15
N PHE A 35 -18.44 -9.20 -17.30
CA PHE A 35 -18.15 -7.84 -17.76
C PHE A 35 -16.71 -7.76 -18.32
N ILE A 36 -16.60 -7.37 -19.59
CA ILE A 36 -15.37 -7.19 -20.37
C ILE A 36 -14.61 -5.94 -19.88
N LEU A 37 -13.29 -5.91 -20.08
CA LEU A 37 -12.38 -4.84 -19.64
C LEU A 37 -12.82 -3.43 -20.07
N ILE A 38 -13.47 -3.33 -21.23
CA ILE A 38 -13.93 -2.07 -21.85
C ILE A 38 -15.11 -1.48 -21.08
N ASP A 39 -16.10 -2.30 -20.71
CA ASP A 39 -17.24 -1.85 -19.90
C ASP A 39 -16.78 -1.29 -18.54
N ARG A 40 -15.71 -1.85 -17.96
CA ARG A 40 -15.13 -1.37 -16.70
C ARG A 40 -14.43 -0.01 -16.84
N LEU A 41 -13.80 0.26 -17.97
CA LEU A 41 -13.16 1.55 -18.26
C LEU A 41 -14.20 2.63 -18.56
N ILE A 42 -15.25 2.30 -19.30
CA ILE A 42 -16.35 3.22 -19.63
C ILE A 42 -17.09 3.59 -18.35
N LEU A 43 -17.52 2.62 -17.54
CA LEU A 43 -18.20 2.88 -16.26
C LEU A 43 -17.29 3.60 -15.26
N GLY A 44 -16.01 3.22 -15.16
CA GLY A 44 -15.04 3.92 -14.32
C GLY A 44 -14.79 5.37 -14.75
N GLY A 45 -14.78 5.64 -16.05
CA GLY A 45 -14.66 6.98 -16.63
C GLY A 45 -15.90 7.84 -16.39
N VAL A 46 -17.10 7.27 -16.60
CA VAL A 46 -18.38 7.95 -16.35
C VAL A 46 -18.55 8.29 -14.86
N CYS A 47 -18.21 7.37 -13.95
CA CYS A 47 -18.24 7.65 -12.50
C CYS A 47 -17.22 8.72 -12.06
N ARG A 48 -16.09 8.86 -12.78
CA ARG A 48 -15.11 9.94 -12.49
C ARG A 48 -15.56 11.30 -13.01
N LEU A 49 -16.25 11.34 -14.15
CA LEU A 49 -16.66 12.59 -14.81
C LEU A 49 -17.96 13.17 -14.21
N PHE A 50 -18.85 12.33 -13.67
CA PHE A 50 -20.15 12.78 -13.18
C PHE A 50 -20.52 12.14 -11.82
N PRO A 51 -20.03 12.72 -10.71
CA PRO A 51 -20.34 12.24 -9.35
C PRO A 51 -21.81 12.44 -8.92
N LYS A 52 -22.66 13.08 -9.73
CA LYS A 52 -24.11 13.22 -9.50
C LYS A 52 -24.96 12.07 -10.07
N ILE A 53 -24.37 11.18 -10.87
CA ILE A 53 -25.10 10.05 -11.48
C ILE A 53 -25.27 8.88 -10.49
N TYR A 54 -24.71 8.98 -9.26
CA TYR A 54 -24.86 7.97 -8.22
C TYR A 54 -26.33 7.69 -7.84
N ASP A 55 -27.19 8.70 -7.86
CA ASP A 55 -28.63 8.54 -7.57
C ASP A 55 -29.36 7.78 -8.70
N ALA A 56 -28.91 7.92 -9.95
CA ALA A 56 -29.43 7.18 -11.11
C ALA A 56 -28.78 5.78 -11.29
N LEU A 57 -27.60 5.57 -10.70
CA LEU A 57 -26.84 4.31 -10.73
C LEU A 57 -27.26 3.30 -9.65
N ALA A 58 -28.34 3.57 -8.89
CA ALA A 58 -28.89 2.68 -7.86
C ALA A 58 -29.22 1.24 -8.35
N ILE A 59 -29.29 1.03 -9.68
CA ILE A 59 -29.53 -0.28 -10.31
C ILE A 59 -28.23 -1.12 -10.44
N VAL A 60 -27.06 -0.49 -10.50
CA VAL A 60 -25.78 -1.21 -10.52
C VAL A 60 -25.44 -1.60 -9.09
N ARG A 61 -25.49 -2.91 -8.78
CA ARG A 61 -25.12 -3.44 -7.44
C ARG A 61 -23.85 -2.74 -6.92
N PRO A 62 -23.94 -1.93 -5.86
CA PRO A 62 -22.83 -1.10 -5.37
C PRO A 62 -21.60 -1.96 -5.02
N GLU A 63 -21.83 -3.21 -4.64
CA GLU A 63 -20.82 -4.26 -4.41
C GLU A 63 -19.86 -4.45 -5.59
N THR A 64 -20.35 -4.38 -6.83
CA THR A 64 -19.54 -4.67 -8.03
C THR A 64 -18.57 -3.52 -8.33
N VAL A 65 -19.05 -2.29 -8.19
CA VAL A 65 -18.23 -1.07 -8.38
C VAL A 65 -17.15 -0.99 -7.31
N ILE A 66 -17.51 -1.25 -6.04
CA ILE A 66 -16.54 -1.30 -4.93
C ILE A 66 -15.48 -2.38 -5.19
N ARG A 67 -15.88 -3.56 -5.68
CA ARG A 67 -14.95 -4.65 -6.01
C ARG A 67 -13.97 -4.26 -7.13
N TRP A 68 -14.44 -3.56 -8.15
CA TRP A 68 -13.58 -3.07 -9.24
C TRP A 68 -12.65 -1.96 -8.77
N HIS A 69 -13.13 -1.02 -7.95
CA HIS A 69 -12.29 0.01 -7.35
C HIS A 69 -11.17 -0.59 -6.50
N ARG A 70 -11.49 -1.57 -5.64
CA ARG A 70 -10.50 -2.31 -4.84
C ARG A 70 -9.48 -3.05 -5.72
N ALA A 71 -9.92 -3.68 -6.81
CA ALA A 71 -9.02 -4.38 -7.74
C ALA A 71 -8.10 -3.40 -8.51
N GLY A 72 -8.63 -2.27 -8.96
CA GLY A 72 -7.88 -1.19 -9.60
C GLY A 72 -6.86 -0.57 -8.66
N PHE A 73 -7.25 -0.27 -7.42
CA PHE A 73 -6.36 0.26 -6.39
C PHE A 73 -5.21 -0.69 -6.07
N ARG A 74 -5.50 -2.00 -5.89
CA ARG A 74 -4.45 -3.02 -5.70
C ARG A 74 -3.47 -3.07 -6.87
N SER A 75 -3.97 -2.98 -8.10
CA SER A 75 -3.13 -3.05 -9.31
C SER A 75 -2.27 -1.80 -9.47
N TYR A 76 -2.86 -0.63 -9.25
CA TYR A 76 -2.14 0.66 -9.22
C TYR A 76 -1.04 0.66 -8.17
N TRP A 77 -1.35 0.21 -6.94
CA TRP A 77 -0.36 0.16 -5.87
C TRP A 77 0.69 -0.91 -6.11
N ARG A 78 0.33 -2.08 -6.68
CA ARG A 78 1.31 -3.09 -7.11
C ARG A 78 2.26 -2.56 -8.17
N TRP A 79 1.79 -1.72 -9.09
CA TRP A 79 2.64 -1.05 -10.07
C TRP A 79 3.53 0.04 -9.43
N LYS A 80 2.94 0.91 -8.61
CA LYS A 80 3.66 2.02 -7.96
C LYS A 80 4.69 1.54 -6.94
N SER A 81 4.41 0.45 -6.22
CA SER A 81 5.30 -0.18 -5.24
C SER A 81 6.28 -1.19 -5.85
N ARG A 82 6.27 -1.39 -7.18
CA ARG A 82 7.32 -2.20 -7.80
C ARG A 82 8.66 -1.58 -7.42
N ARG A 83 9.52 -2.38 -6.80
CA ARG A 83 10.88 -1.95 -6.46
C ARG A 83 11.58 -1.58 -7.77
N ARG A 84 11.99 -0.31 -7.89
CA ARG A 84 13.06 0.05 -8.82
C ARG A 84 14.27 -0.79 -8.43
N CYS A 85 14.98 -1.33 -9.42
CA CYS A 85 16.11 -2.24 -9.23
C CYS A 85 16.94 -1.88 -7.99
N GLY A 86 17.12 -2.86 -7.10
CA GLY A 86 17.80 -2.65 -5.83
C GLY A 86 19.27 -2.29 -6.00
N ARG A 87 19.91 -1.87 -4.90
CA ARG A 87 21.36 -1.61 -4.83
C ARG A 87 22.14 -2.82 -5.39
N PRO A 88 23.16 -2.61 -6.25
CA PRO A 88 24.00 -3.70 -6.74
C PRO A 88 24.57 -4.50 -5.57
N THR A 89 24.55 -5.82 -5.71
CA THR A 89 24.97 -6.73 -4.66
C THR A 89 26.50 -6.71 -4.57
N VAL A 90 27.03 -6.55 -3.35
CA VAL A 90 28.48 -6.64 -3.08
C VAL A 90 29.02 -7.99 -3.58
N PRO A 91 30.20 -8.03 -4.24
CA PRO A 91 30.83 -9.26 -4.70
C PRO A 91 30.88 -10.35 -3.62
N LEU A 92 30.76 -11.62 -4.04
CA LEU A 92 30.71 -12.75 -3.11
C LEU A 92 31.98 -12.87 -2.26
N GLU A 93 33.13 -12.60 -2.85
CA GLU A 93 34.44 -12.64 -2.20
C GLU A 93 34.50 -11.71 -0.99
N ILE A 94 34.06 -10.46 -1.17
CA ILE A 94 34.09 -9.48 -0.07
C ILE A 94 33.08 -9.85 1.02
N ARG A 95 31.93 -10.44 0.65
CA ARG A 95 30.96 -10.95 1.63
C ARG A 95 31.54 -12.10 2.45
N ARG A 96 32.33 -12.98 1.82
CA ARG A 96 33.00 -14.08 2.49
C ARG A 96 34.09 -13.57 3.43
N LEU A 97 34.91 -12.62 2.97
CA LEU A 97 35.93 -11.95 3.78
C LEU A 97 35.32 -11.29 5.03
N ILE A 98 34.23 -10.51 4.87
CA ILE A 98 33.53 -9.89 6.01
C ILE A 98 33.07 -10.94 7.03
N ARG A 99 32.56 -12.09 6.57
CA ARG A 99 32.14 -13.18 7.46
C ARG A 99 33.31 -13.83 8.18
N GLU A 100 34.39 -14.12 7.47
CA GLU A 100 35.60 -14.73 8.05
C GLU A 100 36.22 -13.82 9.11
N MET A 101 36.39 -12.52 8.81
CA MET A 101 36.87 -11.53 9.78
C MET A 101 35.94 -11.40 10.99
N SER A 102 34.61 -11.41 10.77
CA SER A 102 33.60 -11.31 11.83
C SER A 102 33.55 -12.54 12.74
N LEU A 103 33.91 -13.72 12.24
CA LEU A 103 34.00 -14.94 13.04
C LEU A 103 35.33 -15.01 13.79
N ALA A 104 36.43 -14.63 13.13
CA ALA A 104 37.77 -14.62 13.71
C ALA A 104 37.94 -13.55 14.81
N ASN A 105 37.22 -12.42 14.71
CA ASN A 105 37.33 -11.31 15.67
C ASN A 105 36.00 -11.01 16.37
N PRO A 106 35.67 -11.76 17.44
CA PRO A 106 34.40 -11.66 18.15
C PRO A 106 34.00 -10.30 18.70
N LEU A 107 34.97 -9.48 19.08
CA LEU A 107 34.75 -8.19 19.73
C LEU A 107 34.62 -7.06 18.71
N TRP A 108 34.90 -7.32 17.43
CA TRP A 108 34.91 -6.29 16.40
C TRP A 108 33.50 -6.03 15.88
N GLY A 109 33.05 -4.78 16.02
CA GLY A 109 31.83 -4.29 15.39
C GLY A 109 32.04 -3.94 13.92
N ALA A 110 30.94 -3.56 13.24
CA ALA A 110 30.99 -3.09 11.85
C ALA A 110 31.99 -1.93 11.60
N PRO A 111 32.18 -0.94 12.50
CA PRO A 111 33.20 0.09 12.29
C PRO A 111 34.63 -0.47 12.25
N GLY A 112 34.95 -1.46 13.09
CA GLY A 112 36.29 -2.05 13.16
C GLY A 112 36.64 -2.82 11.89
N ILE A 113 35.75 -3.71 11.45
CA ILE A 113 35.93 -4.46 10.19
C ILE A 113 35.95 -3.51 8.99
N HIS A 114 35.12 -2.46 8.99
CA HIS A 114 35.13 -1.46 7.94
C HIS A 114 36.48 -0.72 7.85
N GLY A 115 37.05 -0.31 8.98
CA GLY A 115 38.36 0.34 9.03
C GLY A 115 39.47 -0.56 8.47
N GLU A 116 39.47 -1.85 8.80
CA GLU A 116 40.42 -2.80 8.23
C GLU A 116 40.25 -3.00 6.72
N LEU A 117 39.01 -3.07 6.23
CA LEU A 117 38.75 -3.17 4.79
C LEU A 117 39.21 -1.91 4.03
N LEU A 118 39.06 -0.73 4.62
CA LEU A 118 39.56 0.52 4.05
C LEU A 118 41.09 0.53 3.95
N LYS A 119 41.81 0.00 4.94
CA LYS A 119 43.28 -0.12 4.89
C LYS A 119 43.76 -1.00 3.75
N VAL A 120 42.97 -2.00 3.35
CA VAL A 120 43.26 -2.92 2.23
C VAL A 120 42.80 -2.34 0.87
N GLY A 121 42.21 -1.14 0.85
CA GLY A 121 41.73 -0.48 -0.37
C GLY A 121 40.33 -0.93 -0.82
N ILE A 122 39.56 -1.58 0.06
CA ILE A 122 38.20 -2.04 -0.25
C ILE A 122 37.19 -0.99 0.26
N GLU A 123 36.66 -0.20 -0.67
CA GLU A 123 35.64 0.80 -0.36
C GLU A 123 34.23 0.18 -0.25
N ILE A 124 33.80 -0.09 0.98
CA ILE A 124 32.44 -0.58 1.28
C ILE A 124 31.83 0.24 2.39
N GLY A 125 30.57 0.66 2.23
CA GLY A 125 29.85 1.34 3.30
C GLY A 125 29.64 0.45 4.53
N GLN A 126 29.88 0.99 5.73
CA GLN A 126 29.76 0.30 7.02
C GLN A 126 28.43 -0.46 7.21
N THR A 127 27.31 0.05 6.68
CA THR A 127 26.00 -0.63 6.73
C THR A 127 25.96 -1.93 5.92
N SER A 128 26.74 -2.01 4.83
CA SER A 128 26.89 -3.22 4.04
C SER A 128 27.77 -4.23 4.78
N VAL A 129 28.81 -3.78 5.50
CA VAL A 129 29.60 -4.63 6.40
C VAL A 129 28.69 -5.24 7.46
N ALA A 130 27.93 -4.41 8.20
CA ALA A 130 26.99 -4.87 9.22
C ALA A 130 25.96 -5.88 8.70
N LYS A 131 25.50 -5.71 7.45
CA LYS A 131 24.58 -6.64 6.79
C LYS A 131 25.17 -8.04 6.60
N TYR A 132 26.46 -8.13 6.29
CA TYR A 132 27.12 -9.41 5.94
C TYR A 132 27.92 -10.04 7.09
N MET A 133 28.12 -9.32 8.20
CA MET A 133 28.70 -9.87 9.43
C MET A 133 27.94 -11.11 9.93
N ALA A 134 28.66 -12.00 10.62
CA ALA A 134 28.07 -13.18 11.22
C ALA A 134 27.14 -12.76 12.37
N ARG A 135 25.85 -13.08 12.27
CA ARG A 135 24.89 -12.81 13.34
C ARG A 135 25.13 -13.78 14.48
N ARG A 136 25.38 -13.23 15.66
CA ARG A 136 25.42 -14.00 16.91
C ARG A 136 24.03 -14.08 17.49
N ARG A 137 23.68 -15.25 18.01
CA ARG A 137 22.48 -15.38 18.85
C ARG A 137 22.81 -14.73 20.19
N ALA A 138 22.36 -13.49 20.36
CA ALA A 138 22.23 -12.93 21.70
C ALA A 138 21.10 -13.66 22.43
N PRO A 139 21.17 -13.82 23.76
CA PRO A 139 20.01 -14.24 24.53
C PRO A 139 18.84 -13.30 24.19
N PRO A 140 17.61 -13.82 24.11
CA PRO A 140 16.46 -13.00 23.79
C PRO A 140 16.40 -11.84 24.79
N SER A 141 16.36 -10.62 24.28
CA SER A 141 16.02 -9.46 25.10
C SER A 141 14.66 -9.71 25.77
N GLN A 142 14.41 -9.03 26.89
CA GLN A 142 13.13 -9.05 27.59
C GLN A 142 11.96 -9.10 26.59
N GLY A 143 11.12 -10.12 26.70
CA GLY A 143 10.05 -10.35 25.73
C GLY A 143 9.11 -9.15 25.65
N TRP A 144 8.61 -8.85 24.44
CA TRP A 144 7.68 -7.74 24.18
C TRP A 144 6.53 -7.65 25.18
N ARG A 145 6.02 -8.79 25.66
CA ARG A 145 4.96 -8.84 26.67
C ARG A 145 5.38 -8.19 28.00
N ILE A 146 6.61 -8.40 28.44
CA ILE A 146 7.10 -7.85 29.71
C ILE A 146 7.46 -6.37 29.54
N PHE A 147 8.07 -5.99 28.41
CA PHE A 147 8.32 -4.58 28.07
C PHE A 147 7.03 -3.76 28.05
N LEU A 148 5.99 -4.27 27.35
CA LEU A 148 4.69 -3.60 27.26
C LEU A 148 3.99 -3.53 28.62
N ARG A 149 4.07 -4.57 29.47
CA ARG A 149 3.51 -4.50 30.83
C ARG A 149 4.19 -3.43 31.67
N ASN A 150 5.51 -3.29 31.57
CA ASN A 150 6.26 -2.31 32.36
C ASN A 150 6.02 -0.86 31.90
N HIS A 151 5.68 -0.63 30.63
CA HIS A 151 5.54 0.70 30.06
C HIS A 151 4.11 1.03 29.60
N ALA A 152 3.13 0.14 29.85
CA ALA A 152 1.74 0.30 29.39
C ALA A 152 1.10 1.61 29.86
N ASP A 153 1.47 2.08 31.06
CA ASP A 153 0.90 3.28 31.66
C ASP A 153 1.45 4.58 31.05
N GLY A 154 2.60 4.53 30.35
CA GLY A 154 3.24 5.67 29.70
C GLY A 154 3.19 5.66 28.17
N ILE A 155 2.64 4.62 27.54
CA ILE A 155 2.64 4.45 26.08
C ILE A 155 1.25 4.75 25.49
N ALA A 156 1.20 5.66 24.53
CA ALA A 156 0.08 5.84 23.62
C ALA A 156 0.36 5.16 22.27
N ALA A 157 -0.65 4.52 21.71
CA ALA A 157 -0.61 3.97 20.35
C ALA A 157 -1.19 5.00 19.37
N MET A 158 -0.44 5.28 18.30
CA MET A 158 -0.89 6.13 17.20
C MET A 158 -1.05 5.26 15.95
N TYR A 159 -2.24 5.26 15.37
CA TYR A 159 -2.54 4.54 14.15
C TYR A 159 -2.94 5.51 13.05
N LEU A 160 -2.20 5.48 11.93
CA LEU A 160 -2.56 6.21 10.72
C LEU A 160 -3.30 5.25 9.78
N PHE A 161 -4.55 5.54 9.47
CA PHE A 161 -5.34 4.79 8.49
C PHE A 161 -5.53 5.62 7.23
N VAL A 162 -5.50 4.94 6.08
CA VAL A 162 -5.67 5.58 4.77
C VAL A 162 -6.94 5.05 4.13
N VAL A 163 -7.91 5.93 3.92
CA VAL A 163 -9.16 5.60 3.23
C VAL A 163 -9.07 6.11 1.79
N PRO A 164 -8.96 5.23 0.78
CA PRO A 164 -9.01 5.64 -0.60
C PRO A 164 -10.44 6.01 -0.98
N THR A 165 -10.66 7.27 -1.36
CA THR A 165 -11.94 7.72 -1.93
C THR A 165 -12.14 7.17 -3.34
N ILE A 166 -13.38 7.23 -3.83
CA ILE A 166 -13.76 6.77 -5.17
C ILE A 166 -13.00 7.52 -6.29
N SER A 167 -12.62 8.77 -6.02
CA SER A 167 -11.82 9.61 -6.92
C SER A 167 -10.30 9.39 -6.78
N PHE A 168 -9.86 8.31 -6.12
CA PHE A 168 -8.44 8.02 -5.84
C PHE A 168 -7.71 9.08 -5.00
N ARG A 169 -8.43 9.96 -4.31
CA ARG A 169 -7.84 10.81 -3.27
C ARG A 169 -7.65 9.99 -2.00
N LEU A 170 -6.46 10.09 -1.40
CA LEU A 170 -6.13 9.42 -0.14
C LEU A 170 -6.56 10.33 1.01
N LEU A 171 -7.52 9.87 1.80
CA LEU A 171 -7.82 10.51 3.08
C LEU A 171 -6.99 9.82 4.14
N TYR A 172 -6.34 10.64 4.96
CA TYR A 172 -5.54 10.19 6.09
C TYR A 172 -6.35 10.48 7.34
N GLY A 173 -6.53 9.48 8.19
CA GLY A 173 -7.06 9.67 9.53
C GLY A 173 -6.09 9.15 10.56
N LEU A 174 -5.98 9.87 11.67
CA LEU A 174 -5.07 9.56 12.76
C LEU A 174 -5.90 9.22 14.00
N LEU A 175 -5.68 8.02 14.52
CA LEU A 175 -6.27 7.54 15.75
C LEU A 175 -5.19 7.49 16.84
N ILE A 176 -5.43 8.19 17.95
CA ILE A 176 -4.55 8.16 19.13
C ILE A 176 -5.30 7.48 20.27
N MET A 177 -4.73 6.41 20.81
CA MET A 177 -5.31 5.63 21.89
C MET A 177 -4.30 5.42 23.01
N SER A 178 -4.70 5.65 24.27
CA SER A 178 -3.87 5.31 25.43
C SER A 178 -3.93 3.81 25.72
N HIS A 179 -2.78 3.16 25.89
CA HIS A 179 -2.70 1.71 26.09
C HIS A 179 -3.14 1.27 27.50
N GLY A 180 -2.90 2.08 28.54
CA GLY A 180 -3.21 1.74 29.92
C GLY A 180 -4.71 1.53 30.20
N ARG A 181 -5.58 2.36 29.60
CA ARG A 181 -7.05 2.30 29.83
C ARG A 181 -7.87 1.98 28.58
N ARG A 182 -7.24 1.72 27.43
CA ARG A 182 -7.90 1.55 26.12
C ARG A 182 -8.88 2.69 25.81
N GLN A 183 -8.54 3.92 26.22
CA GLN A 183 -9.36 5.09 25.96
C GLN A 183 -8.90 5.76 24.67
N ILE A 184 -9.86 6.06 23.79
CA ILE A 184 -9.63 6.84 22.58
C ILE A 184 -9.43 8.28 23.03
N LEU A 185 -8.22 8.81 22.82
CA LEU A 185 -7.89 10.18 23.21
C LEU A 185 -8.29 11.17 22.11
N TRP A 186 -8.14 10.77 20.84
CA TRP A 186 -8.42 11.68 19.72
C TRP A 186 -8.61 10.91 18.40
N PHE A 187 -9.51 11.44 17.55
CA PHE A 187 -9.79 10.98 16.19
C PHE A 187 -9.88 12.22 15.29
N GLY A 188 -9.10 12.24 14.20
CA GLY A 188 -9.17 13.29 13.18
C GLY A 188 -8.50 12.90 11.88
#